data_AF-A0A1B6MCA0-F1
#
_entry.id   AF-A0A1B6MCA0-F1
#
_cell.length_a   1.000
_cell.length_b   1.000
_cell.length_c   1.000
_cell.angle_alpha   90.00
_cell.angle_beta   90.00
_cell.angle_gamma   90.00
#
_symmetry.space_group_name_H-M   'P 1'
#
loop_
_entity.id
_entity.type
_entity.pdbx_description
1 polymer ?
#
loop_
_entity_poly.entity_id
_entity_poly.type
_entity_poly.pdbx_seq_one_letter_code
_entity_poly.pdbx_strand_id
1 'polypeptide(L)'
;EFGSRDSLAIRRRDNRQLEITVIAPDKSQRILHGQSPETVCGLISLLLAEYCVVSPRLSLAGSQAEVDPCADIALLEGDVLIIEEGFQIRDPRSEYDQRYRLSEEFYRVEESYVQALRSAAELYGYPLHKSGCLTTVQHDLVFDPVATLASACAILVHQMKQVLLIWDTSY
;
A
#
# COMPACT_ATOMS: atom_id res chain seq x y z
N GLU A 1 8.25 -32.99 39.72
CA GLU A 1 7.76 -33.53 38.44
C GLU A 1 7.17 -32.38 37.65
N PHE A 2 7.85 -31.99 36.57
CA PHE A 2 7.48 -30.83 35.76
C PHE A 2 6.43 -31.27 34.75
N GLY A 3 5.17 -30.89 35.01
CA GLY A 3 4.04 -31.16 34.14
C GLY A 3 4.02 -30.22 32.93
N SER A 4 3.98 -30.85 31.75
CA SER A 4 3.34 -30.41 30.52
C SER A 4 3.89 -29.16 29.81
N ARG A 5 4.78 -29.43 28.86
CA ARG A 5 5.40 -28.47 27.94
C ARG A 5 4.80 -28.58 26.52
N ASP A 6 3.52 -28.91 26.42
CA ASP A 6 2.78 -29.12 25.16
C ASP A 6 1.66 -28.07 24.96
N SER A 7 2.01 -26.80 25.11
CA SER A 7 1.12 -25.66 24.79
C SER A 7 1.66 -24.81 23.66
N LEU A 8 2.45 -25.39 22.75
CA LEU A 8 2.68 -24.84 21.42
C LEU A 8 1.76 -25.58 20.45
N ALA A 9 0.46 -25.50 20.74
CA ALA A 9 -0.56 -25.70 19.73
C ALA A 9 -0.26 -24.67 18.63
N ILE A 10 0.39 -25.17 17.58
CA ILE A 10 0.32 -24.71 16.20
C ILE A 10 -1.04 -24.03 16.04
N ARG A 11 -1.06 -22.70 16.17
CA ARG A 11 -2.27 -21.92 15.95
C ARG A 11 -2.68 -22.27 14.55
N ARG A 12 -3.85 -22.89 14.47
CA ARG A 12 -4.44 -23.42 13.25
C ARG A 12 -4.25 -22.40 12.14
N ARG A 13 -3.60 -22.81 11.06
CA ARG A 13 -3.85 -22.25 9.72
C ARG A 13 -5.31 -22.58 9.43
N ASP A 14 -6.22 -21.80 9.98
CA ASP A 14 -7.63 -21.93 9.65
C ASP A 14 -7.75 -21.50 8.18
N ASN A 15 -8.12 -22.44 7.32
CA ASN A 15 -8.61 -22.22 5.95
C ASN A 15 -9.90 -21.36 6.00
N ARG A 16 -9.81 -20.14 6.51
CA ARG A 16 -10.92 -19.18 6.48
C ARG A 16 -10.93 -18.58 5.08
N GLN A 17 -12.05 -18.73 4.41
CA GLN A 17 -12.38 -17.87 3.28
C GLN A 17 -12.43 -16.45 3.82
N LEU A 18 -11.50 -15.61 3.36
CA LEU A 18 -11.41 -14.21 3.73
C LEU A 18 -12.26 -13.43 2.74
N GLU A 19 -13.19 -12.64 3.26
CA GLU A 19 -14.02 -11.75 2.46
C GLU A 19 -13.38 -10.37 2.42
N ILE A 20 -12.99 -9.92 1.23
CA ILE A 20 -12.45 -8.58 1.01
C ILE A 20 -13.42 -7.82 0.13
N THR A 21 -13.80 -6.63 0.58
CA THR A 21 -14.59 -5.71 -0.24
C THR A 21 -13.63 -4.88 -1.09
N VAL A 22 -13.89 -4.84 -2.39
CA VAL A 22 -13.09 -4.11 -3.37
C VAL A 22 -13.98 -3.13 -4.12
N ILE A 23 -13.53 -1.89 -4.24
CA ILE A 23 -14.12 -0.86 -5.10
C ILE A 23 -13.30 -0.87 -6.39
N ALA A 24 -13.91 -1.33 -7.48
CA ALA A 24 -13.30 -1.39 -8.80
C ALA A 24 -13.17 0.01 -9.44
N PRO A 25 -12.39 0.17 -10.52
CA PRO A 25 -12.17 1.47 -11.17
C PRO A 25 -13.46 2.15 -11.68
N ASP A 26 -14.49 1.37 -11.99
CA ASP A 26 -15.83 1.86 -12.36
C ASP A 26 -16.69 2.31 -11.17
N LYS A 27 -16.11 2.32 -9.96
CA LYS A 27 -16.75 2.60 -8.67
C LYS A 27 -17.77 1.55 -8.25
N SER A 28 -17.79 0.38 -8.88
CA SER A 28 -18.59 -0.75 -8.43
C SER A 28 -17.96 -1.41 -7.22
N GLN A 29 -18.78 -1.77 -6.24
CA GLN A 29 -18.35 -2.55 -5.07
C GLN A 29 -18.49 -4.04 -5.40
N ARG A 30 -17.41 -4.79 -5.27
CA ARG A 30 -17.35 -6.25 -5.43
C ARG A 30 -16.80 -6.89 -4.17
N ILE A 31 -17.26 -8.09 -3.86
CA ILE A 31 -16.72 -8.89 -2.76
C ILE A 31 -15.87 -9.99 -3.39
N LEU A 32 -14.59 -10.00 -3.07
CA LEU A 32 -13.66 -11.04 -3.48
C LEU A 32 -13.43 -11.99 -2.30
N HIS A 33 -13.36 -13.28 -2.61
CA HIS A 33 -13.09 -14.32 -1.62
C HIS A 33 -11.68 -14.86 -1.85
N GLY A 34 -10.81 -14.68 -0.87
CA GLY A 34 -9.42 -15.15 -0.90
C GLY A 34 -9.14 -16.20 0.17
N GLN A 35 -7.99 -16.87 0.06
CA GLN A 35 -7.50 -17.80 1.08
C GLN A 35 -6.04 -17.50 1.40
N SER A 36 -5.68 -17.34 2.67
CA SER A 36 -4.26 -17.23 3.06
C SER A 36 -3.53 -18.56 2.85
N PRO A 37 -2.29 -18.60 2.32
CA PRO A 37 -1.43 -17.46 1.96
C PRO A 37 -1.55 -17.12 0.46
N GLU A 38 -2.41 -16.17 0.13
CA GLU A 38 -2.54 -15.61 -1.22
C GLU A 38 -2.23 -14.11 -1.12
N THR A 39 -1.63 -13.55 -2.18
CA THR A 39 -1.26 -12.13 -2.20
C THR A 39 -2.42 -11.27 -2.68
N VAL A 40 -2.44 -10.00 -2.28
CA VAL A 40 -3.43 -9.03 -2.77
C VAL A 40 -3.44 -9.00 -4.31
N CYS A 41 -2.25 -8.98 -4.93
CA CYS A 41 -2.09 -9.01 -6.38
C CYS A 41 -2.70 -10.26 -7.02
N GLY A 42 -2.55 -11.43 -6.39
CA GLY A 42 -3.18 -12.68 -6.83
C GLY A 42 -4.70 -12.57 -6.83
N LEU A 43 -5.30 -12.07 -5.74
CA LEU A 43 -6.74 -11.91 -5.59
C LEU A 43 -7.35 -10.96 -6.63
N ILE A 44 -6.70 -9.82 -6.86
CA ILE A 44 -7.20 -8.80 -7.77
C ILE A 44 -6.84 -9.07 -9.23
N SER A 45 -5.97 -10.04 -9.53
CA SER A 45 -5.43 -10.29 -10.88
C SER A 45 -6.51 -10.45 -11.95
N LEU A 46 -7.59 -11.18 -11.63
CA LEU A 46 -8.74 -11.37 -12.53
C LEU A 46 -9.51 -10.07 -12.76
N LEU A 47 -9.62 -9.23 -11.73
CA LEU A 47 -10.26 -7.93 -11.80
C LEU A 47 -9.40 -6.95 -12.62
N LEU A 48 -8.08 -6.94 -12.41
CA LEU A 48 -7.16 -6.14 -13.22
C LEU A 48 -7.21 -6.52 -14.71
N ALA A 49 -7.31 -7.82 -15.01
CA ALA A 49 -7.48 -8.31 -16.36
C ALA A 49 -8.83 -7.89 -16.98
N GLU A 50 -9.91 -7.91 -16.19
CA GLU A 50 -11.24 -7.47 -16.62
C GLU A 50 -11.25 -5.98 -17.01
N TYR A 51 -10.60 -5.12 -16.21
CA TYR A 51 -10.54 -3.68 -16.42
C TYR A 51 -9.32 -3.21 -17.23
N CYS A 52 -8.50 -4.13 -17.76
CA CYS A 52 -7.28 -3.84 -18.52
C CYS A 52 -6.30 -2.87 -17.81
N VAL A 53 -6.21 -2.95 -16.48
CA VAL A 53 -5.36 -2.07 -15.67
C VAL A 53 -3.93 -2.61 -15.62
N VAL A 54 -2.99 -1.90 -16.25
CA VAL A 54 -1.57 -2.32 -16.33
C VAL A 54 -0.79 -1.98 -15.05
N SER A 55 -1.13 -0.87 -14.39
CA SER A 55 -0.49 -0.42 -13.16
C SER A 55 -1.57 0.01 -12.16
N PRO A 56 -2.07 -0.91 -11.31
CA PRO A 56 -3.08 -0.56 -10.32
C PRO A 56 -2.46 0.19 -9.14
N ARG A 57 -3.18 1.19 -8.64
CA ARG A 57 -2.89 1.77 -7.34
C ARG A 57 -3.96 1.29 -6.37
N LEU A 58 -3.51 0.62 -5.32
CA LEU A 58 -4.39 0.02 -4.32
C LEU A 58 -4.39 0.92 -3.10
N SER A 59 -5.56 1.29 -2.58
CA SER A 59 -5.65 2.06 -1.34
C SER A 59 -6.74 1.52 -0.41
N LEU A 60 -6.56 1.65 0.90
CA LEU A 60 -7.60 1.33 1.88
C LEU A 60 -8.65 2.44 1.88
N ALA A 61 -9.94 2.11 1.83
CA ALA A 61 -10.98 3.14 1.80
C ALA A 61 -11.06 3.97 3.08
N GLY A 62 -10.75 3.35 4.23
CA GLY A 62 -10.80 4.00 5.54
C GLY A 62 -9.66 5.00 5.76
N SER A 63 -8.42 4.56 5.53
CA SER A 63 -7.21 5.35 5.81
C SER A 63 -6.58 5.99 4.57
N GLN A 64 -7.06 5.66 3.36
CA GLN A 64 -6.47 6.04 2.07
C GLN A 64 -4.98 5.63 1.94
N ALA A 65 -4.53 4.70 2.80
CA ALA A 65 -3.18 4.19 2.79
C ALA A 65 -2.98 3.25 1.60
N GLU A 66 -1.85 3.38 0.91
CA GLU A 66 -1.53 2.56 -0.25
C GLU A 66 -1.27 1.10 0.16
N VAL A 67 -1.92 0.14 -0.48
CA VAL A 67 -1.79 -1.28 -0.13
C VAL A 67 -0.65 -1.93 -0.88
N ASP A 68 0.24 -2.59 -0.14
CA ASP A 68 1.29 -3.40 -0.72
C ASP A 68 0.68 -4.59 -1.49
N PRO A 69 0.89 -4.68 -2.82
CA PRO A 69 0.32 -5.75 -3.64
C PRO A 69 0.87 -7.14 -3.28
N CYS A 70 2.02 -7.21 -2.60
CA CYS A 70 2.64 -8.45 -2.14
C CYS A 70 2.18 -8.88 -0.74
N ALA A 71 1.38 -8.06 -0.05
CA ALA A 71 0.87 -8.39 1.28
C ALA A 71 -0.06 -9.61 1.25
N ASP A 72 -0.14 -10.34 2.37
CA ASP A 72 -1.10 -11.43 2.55
C ASP A 72 -2.52 -10.84 2.73
N ILE A 73 -3.49 -11.43 2.05
CA ILE A 73 -4.93 -11.13 2.15
C ILE A 73 -5.41 -11.16 3.60
N ALA A 74 -4.80 -11.99 4.46
CA ALA A 74 -5.13 -12.06 5.89
C ALA A 74 -4.99 -10.72 6.64
N LEU A 75 -4.16 -9.80 6.14
CA LEU A 75 -3.95 -8.49 6.76
C LEU A 75 -5.08 -7.49 6.46
N LEU A 76 -5.90 -7.79 5.45
CA LEU A 76 -6.95 -6.91 4.92
C LEU A 76 -8.36 -7.40 5.30
N GLU A 77 -8.46 -8.33 6.25
CA GLU A 77 -9.73 -8.91 6.69
C GLU A 77 -10.64 -7.84 7.32
N GLY A 78 -11.73 -7.52 6.63
CA GLY A 78 -12.70 -6.50 7.05
C GLY A 78 -12.42 -5.08 6.52
N ASP A 79 -11.34 -4.90 5.76
CA ASP A 79 -11.04 -3.63 5.11
C ASP A 79 -11.61 -3.56 3.68
N VAL A 80 -11.82 -2.33 3.21
CA VAL A 80 -12.28 -2.05 1.86
C VAL A 80 -11.08 -1.59 1.03
N LEU A 81 -10.75 -2.32 -0.03
CA LEU A 81 -9.74 -1.93 -1.01
C LEU A 81 -10.36 -1.05 -2.09
N ILE A 82 -9.67 0.00 -2.50
CA ILE A 82 -9.99 0.82 -3.66
C ILE A 82 -8.93 0.52 -4.71
N ILE A 83 -9.38 0.19 -5.92
CA ILE A 83 -8.52 -0.01 -7.08
C ILE A 83 -8.68 1.20 -7.98
N GLU A 84 -7.63 2.01 -8.04
CA GLU A 84 -7.54 3.10 -8.99
C GLU A 84 -6.75 2.64 -10.22
N GLU A 85 -7.25 2.99 -11.40
CA GLU A 85 -6.45 2.95 -12.62
C GLU A 85 -5.27 3.89 -12.41
N GLY A 86 -4.05 3.36 -12.33
CA GLY A 86 -2.84 4.17 -12.32
C GLY A 86 -2.55 4.79 -13.68
N PHE A 87 -3.56 5.31 -14.39
CA PHE A 87 -3.37 6.19 -15.54
C PHE A 87 -2.67 7.46 -15.06
N GLN A 88 -1.34 7.37 -15.04
CA GLN A 88 -0.47 8.45 -14.69
C GLN A 88 -0.38 9.36 -15.92
N ILE A 89 -1.21 10.39 -15.95
CA ILE A 89 -1.14 11.45 -16.94
C ILE A 89 0.28 12.02 -16.90
N ARG A 90 1.11 11.67 -17.90
CA ARG A 90 2.42 12.28 -18.07
C ARG A 90 2.22 13.70 -18.55
N ASP A 91 2.96 14.62 -17.95
CA ASP A 91 2.95 15.99 -18.45
C ASP A 91 3.53 15.99 -19.87
N PRO A 92 2.89 16.64 -20.86
CA PRO A 92 3.41 16.71 -22.23
C PRO A 92 4.83 17.29 -22.30
N ARG A 93 5.26 18.08 -21.30
CA ARG A 93 6.65 18.59 -21.18
C ARG A 93 7.70 17.47 -21.10
N SER A 94 7.33 16.30 -20.60
CA SER A 94 8.20 15.12 -20.50
C SER A 94 8.62 14.54 -21.85
N GLU A 95 7.90 14.84 -22.92
CA GLU A 95 8.24 14.41 -24.28
C GLU A 95 9.34 15.27 -24.91
N TYR A 96 9.43 16.54 -24.49
CA TYR A 96 10.33 17.53 -25.11
C TYR A 96 11.62 17.77 -24.30
N ASP A 97 11.59 17.61 -22.97
CA ASP A 97 12.76 17.81 -22.11
C ASP A 97 13.11 16.52 -21.33
N GLN A 98 14.24 15.91 -21.71
CA GLN A 98 14.75 14.71 -21.04
C GLN A 98 15.09 14.95 -19.57
N ARG A 99 15.53 16.17 -19.19
CA ARG A 99 15.83 16.52 -17.79
C ARG A 99 14.55 16.55 -16.98
N TYR A 100 13.52 17.22 -17.50
CA TYR A 100 12.19 17.23 -16.91
C TYR A 100 11.66 15.81 -16.72
N ARG A 101 11.76 14.96 -17.75
CA ARG A 101 11.30 13.56 -17.69
C ARG A 101 11.95 12.77 -16.56
N LEU A 102 13.27 12.88 -16.40
CA LEU A 102 14.01 12.20 -15.34
C LEU A 102 13.63 12.74 -13.95
N SER A 103 13.46 14.06 -13.83
CA SER A 103 13.03 14.69 -12.57
C SER A 103 11.59 14.31 -12.20
N GLU A 104 10.70 14.19 -13.18
CA GLU A 104 9.33 13.72 -12.99
C GLU A 104 9.29 12.25 -12.56
N GLU A 105 10.11 11.39 -13.18
CA GLU A 105 10.26 9.98 -12.77
C GLU A 105 10.76 9.86 -11.34
N PHE A 106 11.80 10.63 -10.97
CA PHE A 106 12.32 10.65 -9.61
C PHE A 106 11.26 11.15 -8.60
N TYR A 107 10.55 12.23 -8.92
CA TYR A 107 9.44 12.73 -8.09
C TYR A 107 8.38 11.65 -7.86
N ARG A 108 8.01 10.89 -8.90
CA ARG A 108 7.02 9.80 -8.81
C ARG A 108 7.49 8.66 -7.91
N VAL A 109 8.74 8.25 -8.04
CA VAL A 109 9.33 7.21 -7.19
C VAL A 109 9.32 7.65 -5.73
N GLU A 110 9.70 8.90 -5.46
CA GLU A 110 9.70 9.46 -4.10
C GLU A 110 8.27 9.57 -3.53
N GLU A 111 7.30 9.97 -4.35
CA GLU A 111 5.88 10.06 -3.94
C GLU A 111 5.31 8.69 -3.57
N SER A 112 5.59 7.65 -4.37
CA SER A 112 5.21 6.26 -4.06
C SER A 112 5.92 5.74 -2.82
N TYR A 113 7.21 6.06 -2.64
CA TYR A 113 7.96 5.68 -1.45
C TYR A 113 7.36 6.28 -0.15
N VAL A 114 6.97 7.56 -0.17
CA VAL A 114 6.27 8.19 0.96
C VAL A 114 4.95 7.49 1.28
N GLN A 115 4.20 7.10 0.24
CA GLN A 115 2.93 6.40 0.41
C GLN A 115 3.13 5.01 1.03
N ALA A 116 4.13 4.26 0.56
CA ALA A 116 4.52 2.98 1.13
C ALA A 116 4.96 3.09 2.61
N LEU A 117 5.71 4.14 2.96
CA LEU A 117 6.09 4.38 4.36
C LEU A 117 4.88 4.68 5.24
N ARG A 118 3.90 5.44 4.73
CA ARG A 118 2.66 5.75 5.47
C ARG A 118 1.78 4.53 5.65
N SER A 119 1.72 3.66 4.65
CA SER A 119 0.88 2.47 4.73
C SER A 119 1.48 1.36 5.58
N ALA A 120 2.79 1.36 5.82
CA ALA A 120 3.44 0.36 6.65
C ALA A 120 2.83 0.25 8.06
N ALA A 121 2.52 1.39 8.69
CA ALA A 121 1.89 1.41 10.03
C ALA A 121 0.45 0.86 10.01
N GLU A 122 -0.33 1.19 8.98
CA GLU A 122 -1.72 0.76 8.86
C GLU A 122 -1.82 -0.73 8.48
N LEU A 123 -1.02 -1.19 7.51
CA LEU A 123 -1.07 -2.56 7.01
C LEU A 123 -0.41 -3.58 7.93
N TYR A 124 0.69 -3.18 8.58
CA TYR A 124 1.47 -4.11 9.40
C TYR A 124 1.37 -3.76 10.89
N GLY A 125 1.43 -2.48 11.25
CA GLY A 125 1.35 -2.05 12.65
C GLY A 125 0.01 -2.39 13.30
N TYR A 126 -1.10 -2.03 12.66
CA TYR A 126 -2.44 -2.25 13.21
C TYR A 126 -2.77 -3.73 13.45
N PRO A 127 -2.57 -4.67 12.49
CA PRO A 127 -2.82 -6.09 12.74
C PRO A 127 -1.87 -6.71 13.78
N LEU A 128 -0.62 -6.28 13.84
CA LEU A 128 0.35 -6.75 14.83
C LEU A 128 0.00 -6.29 16.25
N HIS A 129 -0.53 -5.07 16.38
CA HIS A 129 -1.04 -4.56 17.64
C HIS A 129 -2.32 -5.31 18.07
N LYS A 130 -3.28 -5.46 17.14
CA LYS A 130 -4.55 -6.15 17.38
C LYS A 130 -4.38 -7.63 17.75
N SER A 131 -3.41 -8.31 17.16
CA SER A 131 -3.09 -9.72 17.46
C SER A 131 -2.35 -9.93 18.78
N GLY A 132 -1.97 -8.85 19.48
CA GLY A 132 -1.21 -8.88 20.72
C GLY A 132 0.24 -9.33 20.54
N CYS A 133 0.74 -9.37 19.30
CA CYS A 133 2.13 -9.73 19.00
C CYS A 133 3.12 -8.64 19.43
N LEU A 134 2.66 -7.38 19.43
CA LEU A 134 3.45 -6.20 19.82
C LEU A 134 2.74 -5.43 20.93
N THR A 135 3.49 -5.12 21.99
CA THR A 135 3.04 -4.13 22.99
C THR A 135 3.01 -2.73 22.35
N THR A 136 2.22 -1.81 22.91
CA THR A 136 2.16 -0.41 22.43
C THR A 136 3.56 0.21 22.32
N VAL A 137 4.39 0.02 23.33
CA VAL A 137 5.77 0.56 23.37
C VAL A 137 6.63 0.00 22.23
N GLN A 138 6.49 -1.28 21.89
CA GLN A 138 7.25 -1.89 20.80
C GLN A 138 6.71 -1.50 19.43
N HIS A 139 5.40 -1.31 19.32
CA HIS A 139 4.78 -0.76 18.12
C HIS A 139 5.31 0.65 17.85
N ASP A 140 5.24 1.54 18.83
CA ASP A 140 5.68 2.93 18.71
C ASP A 140 7.19 3.01 18.40
N LEU A 141 8.00 2.16 19.02
CA LEU A 141 9.45 2.09 18.74
C LEU A 141 9.78 1.77 17.26
N VAL A 142 8.94 0.97 16.60
CA VAL A 142 9.16 0.55 15.20
C VAL A 142 8.50 1.52 14.22
N PHE A 143 7.27 1.95 14.50
CA PHE A 143 6.46 2.71 13.55
C PHE A 143 6.57 4.24 13.71
N ASP A 144 6.94 4.78 14.87
CA ASP A 144 7.16 6.23 15.02
C ASP A 144 8.33 6.76 14.19
N PRO A 145 9.50 6.07 14.13
CA PRO A 145 10.58 6.49 13.25
C PRO A 145 10.19 6.43 11.76
N VAL A 146 9.38 5.43 11.38
CA VAL A 146 8.86 5.28 10.02
C VAL A 146 7.90 6.42 9.67
N ALA A 147 6.99 6.78 10.58
CA ALA A 147 6.09 7.91 10.42
C ALA A 147 6.87 9.24 10.33
N THR A 148 7.91 9.40 11.15
CA THR A 148 8.81 10.57 11.10
C THR A 148 9.53 10.65 9.76
N LEU A 149 10.09 9.53 9.28
CA LEU A 149 10.73 9.46 7.96
C LEU A 149 9.75 9.79 6.83
N ALA A 150 8.53 9.24 6.88
CA ALA A 150 7.49 9.53 5.91
C ALA A 150 7.14 11.02 5.88
N SER A 151 7.12 11.68 7.04
CA SER A 151 6.88 13.13 7.13
C SER A 151 8.00 13.95 6.50
N ALA A 152 9.27 13.56 6.72
CA ALA A 152 10.43 14.23 6.14
C ALA A 152 10.48 14.07 4.61
N CYS A 153 10.28 12.84 4.12
CA CYS A 153 10.21 12.56 2.68
C CYS A 153 9.03 13.30 2.03
N ALA A 154 7.87 13.41 2.70
CA ALA A 154 6.73 14.17 2.17
C ALA A 154 7.05 15.67 1.95
N ILE A 155 7.88 16.27 2.80
CA ILE A 155 8.34 17.65 2.62
C ILE A 155 9.21 17.75 1.36
N LEU A 156 10.12 16.79 1.15
CA LEU A 156 10.96 16.75 -0.05
C LEU A 156 10.11 16.58 -1.32
N VAL A 157 9.16 15.65 -1.33
CA VAL A 157 8.20 15.47 -2.43
C VAL A 157 7.48 16.78 -2.73
N HIS A 158 7.01 17.50 -1.71
CA HIS A 158 6.36 18.79 -1.90
C HIS A 158 7.29 19.82 -2.55
N GLN A 159 8.54 19.92 -2.11
CA GLN A 159 9.53 20.82 -2.71
C GLN A 159 9.82 20.46 -4.17
N MET A 160 10.00 19.17 -4.47
CA MET A 160 10.22 18.69 -5.83
C MET A 160 9.04 19.03 -6.75
N LYS A 161 7.81 18.88 -6.25
CA LYS A 161 6.59 19.29 -6.97
C LYS A 161 6.61 20.78 -7.31
N GLN A 162 6.99 21.64 -6.36
CA GLN A 162 7.07 23.09 -6.61
C GLN A 162 8.12 23.41 -7.69
N VAL A 163 9.27 22.75 -7.65
CA VAL A 163 10.32 22.93 -8.68
C VAL A 163 9.84 22.47 -10.06
N LEU A 164 9.17 21.32 -10.14
CA LEU A 164 8.60 20.82 -11.41
C LEU A 164 7.50 21.72 -11.97
N LEU A 165 6.73 22.40 -11.12
CA LEU A 165 5.70 23.35 -11.55
C LEU A 165 6.29 24.59 -12.23
N ILE A 166 7.41 25.10 -11.71
CA ILE A 166 8.09 26.31 -12.21
C ILE A 166 9.13 25.96 -13.29
N TRP A 167 9.18 24.69 -13.73
CA TRP A 167 10.16 24.25 -14.71
C TRP A 167 9.99 24.95 -16.05
N ASP A 168 10.98 25.76 -16.40
CA ASP A 168 11.05 26.48 -17.66
C ASP A 168 11.96 25.71 -18.64
N THR A 169 11.43 25.35 -19.80
CA THR A 169 12.12 24.59 -20.84
C THR A 169 12.99 25.48 -21.76
N SER A 170 13.08 26.78 -21.49
CA SER A 170 13.72 27.77 -22.38
C SER A 170 15.25 27.93 -22.23
N TYR A 171 15.96 26.92 -21.70
CA TYR A 171 17.43 26.86 -21.67
C TYR A 171 18.02 25.61 -22.32
#